data_AF-A0A2V5PID6-F1
#
_entry.id   AF-A0A2V5PID6-F1
#
_cell.length_a   1.000
_cell.length_b   1.000
_cell.length_c   1.000
_cell.angle_alpha   90.00
_cell.angle_beta   90.00
_cell.angle_gamma   90.00
#
_symmetry.space_group_name_H-M   'P 1'
#
loop_
_entity.id
_entity.type
_entity.pdbx_description
1 polymer ?
#
loop_
_entity_poly.entity_id
_entity_poly.type
_entity_poly.pdbx_seq_one_letter_code
_entity_poly.pdbx_strand_id
1 'polypeptide(L)'
;MKLKLKEQPKEWQKFTALMVAAAGVASLLLYRRHVISVLGLRVLGLALALVLVVCALRPRWFRGFYRRGMAASFYVGQALGGVWLTIFFLLVLTPVGLLLRLLGKDLLGLKRRSTASYWHPSATSNRFDRQF
;
A
#
# COMPACT_ATOMS: atom_id res chain seq x y z
N MET A 1 13.91 -2.45 5.57
CA MET A 1 13.58 -1.02 5.77
C MET A 1 13.29 -0.78 7.26
N LYS A 2 13.90 0.23 7.90
CA LYS A 2 13.59 0.59 9.30
C LYS A 2 12.35 1.49 9.33
N LEU A 3 11.36 1.13 10.15
CA LEU A 3 10.16 1.95 10.37
C LEU A 3 10.53 3.26 11.09
N LYS A 4 10.46 4.39 10.38
CA LYS A 4 10.54 5.73 10.99
C LYS A 4 9.15 6.14 11.48
N LEU A 5 8.80 5.71 12.70
CA LEU A 5 7.57 6.09 13.36
C LEU A 5 7.70 7.51 13.92
N LYS A 6 6.82 8.43 13.51
CA LYS A 6 6.70 9.74 14.17
C LYS A 6 5.99 9.54 15.50
N GLU A 7 6.75 9.48 16.58
CA GLU A 7 6.21 9.27 17.93
C GLU A 7 5.68 10.59 18.54
N GLN A 8 4.80 11.28 17.80
CA GLN A 8 4.10 12.47 18.31
C GLN A 8 2.78 12.06 18.97
N PRO A 9 2.46 12.57 20.18
CA PRO A 9 1.25 12.20 20.90
C PRO A 9 -0.04 12.54 20.15
N LYS A 10 0.00 13.55 19.26
CA LYS A 10 -1.12 13.92 18.38
C LYS A 10 -1.43 12.86 17.32
N GLU A 11 -0.43 12.10 16.85
CA GLU A 11 -0.65 11.05 15.85
C GLU A 11 -1.34 9.82 16.45
N TRP A 12 -1.07 9.51 17.72
CA TRP A 12 -1.76 8.42 18.43
C TRP A 12 -3.23 8.74 18.64
N GLN A 13 -3.55 10.00 18.99
CA GLN A 13 -4.93 10.46 19.13
C GLN A 13 -5.68 10.42 17.80
N LYS A 14 -5.06 10.85 16.69
CA LYS A 14 -5.67 10.75 15.35
C LYS A 14 -5.97 9.30 14.96
N PHE A 15 -5.05 8.37 15.24
CA PHE A 15 -5.26 6.95 14.95
C PHE A 15 -6.40 6.36 15.77
N THR A 16 -6.43 6.63 17.08
CA THR A 16 -7.54 6.18 17.95
C THR A 16 -8.87 6.81 17.55
N ALA A 17 -8.89 8.10 17.22
CA ALA A 17 -10.09 8.79 16.75
C ALA A 17 -10.61 8.19 15.44
N LEU A 18 -9.70 7.86 14.50
CA LEU A 18 -10.05 7.19 13.25
C LEU A 18 -10.66 5.80 13.49
N MET A 19 -10.07 5.02 14.41
CA MET A 19 -10.59 3.69 14.76
C MET A 19 -11.96 3.76 15.43
N VAL A 20 -12.17 4.74 16.32
CA VAL A 20 -13.47 4.96 16.97
C VAL A 20 -14.52 5.43 15.96
N ALA A 21 -14.15 6.31 15.03
CA ALA A 21 -15.05 6.73 13.95
C ALA A 21 -15.43 5.54 13.05
N ALA A 22 -14.46 4.71 12.65
CA ALA A 22 -14.71 3.51 11.85
C ALA A 22 -15.64 2.52 12.58
N ALA A 23 -15.42 2.29 13.88
CA ALA A 23 -16.28 1.43 14.70
C ALA A 23 -17.69 2.02 14.88
N GLY A 24 -17.81 3.35 15.02
CA GLY A 24 -19.11 4.03 15.07
C GLY A 24 -19.90 3.89 13.77
N VAL A 25 -19.23 4.04 12.62
CA VAL A 25 -19.84 3.82 11.30
C VAL A 25 -20.25 2.35 11.14
N ALA A 26 -19.41 1.39 11.52
CA ALA A 26 -19.73 -0.03 11.48
C ALA A 26 -20.96 -0.36 12.36
N SER A 27 -21.02 0.20 13.57
CA SER A 27 -22.17 0.09 14.47
C SER A 27 -23.47 0.61 13.84
N LEU A 28 -23.39 1.74 13.15
CA LEU A 28 -24.53 2.35 12.45
C LEU A 28 -24.96 1.54 11.22
N LEU A 29 -24.02 0.95 10.48
CA LEU A 29 -24.29 0.05 9.35
C LEU A 29 -24.92 -1.27 9.80
N LEU A 30 -24.47 -1.82 10.93
CA LEU A 30 -25.05 -3.02 11.55
C LEU A 30 -26.46 -2.77 12.10
N TYR A 31 -26.71 -1.57 12.65
CA TYR A 31 -28.05 -1.12 13.00
C TYR A 31 -28.96 -0.99 11.77
N ARG A 32 -28.45 -0.42 10.66
CA ARG A 32 -29.17 -0.37 9.38
C ARG A 32 -29.47 -1.74 8.79
N ARG A 33 -28.67 -2.76 9.10
CA ARG A 33 -28.91 -4.15 8.72
C ARG A 33 -29.85 -4.90 9.67
N HIS A 34 -30.48 -4.24 10.65
CA HIS A 34 -31.42 -4.83 11.62
C HIS A 34 -30.87 -5.97 12.49
N VAL A 35 -29.54 -6.13 12.57
CA VAL A 35 -28.88 -7.18 13.37
C VAL A 35 -28.69 -6.74 14.83
N ILE A 36 -28.75 -5.44 15.13
CA ILE A 36 -28.44 -4.88 16.46
C ILE A 36 -29.62 -4.06 17.00
N SER A 37 -29.96 -4.27 18.28
CA SER A 37 -31.00 -3.51 18.98
C SER A 37 -30.55 -2.08 19.33
N VAL A 38 -31.49 -1.16 19.53
CA VAL A 38 -31.22 0.23 19.93
C VAL A 38 -30.38 0.32 21.22
N LEU A 39 -30.52 -0.65 22.12
CA LEU A 39 -29.72 -0.75 23.35
C LEU A 39 -28.27 -1.13 23.04
N GLY A 40 -28.05 -2.06 22.11
CA GLY A 40 -26.71 -2.45 21.66
C GLY A 40 -25.94 -1.29 21.03
N LEU A 41 -26.63 -0.45 20.25
CA LEU A 41 -26.05 0.77 19.67
C LEU A 41 -25.59 1.74 20.77
N ARG A 42 -26.41 1.96 21.81
CA ARG A 42 -26.11 2.86 22.93
C ARG A 42 -24.95 2.36 23.79
N VAL A 43 -24.94 1.06 24.12
CA VAL A 43 -23.86 0.45 24.91
C VAL A 43 -22.53 0.51 24.14
N LEU A 44 -22.55 0.22 22.84
CA LEU A 44 -21.35 0.28 22.01
C LEU A 44 -20.87 1.73 21.83
N GLY A 45 -21.79 2.70 21.67
CA GLY A 45 -21.47 4.13 21.64
C GLY A 45 -20.86 4.62 22.95
N LEU A 46 -21.40 4.20 24.10
CA LEU A 46 -20.86 4.54 25.42
C LEU A 46 -19.46 3.95 25.62
N ALA A 47 -19.25 2.70 25.21
CA ALA A 47 -17.94 2.04 25.25
C ALA A 47 -16.92 2.77 24.37
N LEU A 48 -17.30 3.20 23.17
CA LEU A 48 -16.44 3.97 22.27
C LEU A 48 -16.08 5.35 22.84
N ALA A 49 -17.05 6.03 23.47
CA ALA A 49 -16.81 7.30 24.16
C ALA A 49 -15.85 7.13 25.35
N LEU A 50 -16.00 6.06 26.14
CA LEU A 50 -15.08 5.72 27.23
C LEU A 50 -13.65 5.50 26.71
N VAL A 51 -13.51 4.79 25.58
CA VAL A 51 -12.20 4.57 24.94
C VAL A 51 -11.56 5.90 24.49
N LEU A 52 -12.32 6.85 23.96
CA LEU A 52 -11.81 8.19 23.62
C LEU A 52 -11.34 8.96 24.86
N VAL A 53 -12.11 8.94 25.94
CA VAL A 53 -11.78 9.62 27.21
C VAL A 53 -10.51 9.03 27.83
N VAL A 54 -10.40 7.70 27.87
CA VAL A 54 -9.19 7.01 28.36
C VAL A 54 -7.97 7.33 27.49
N CYS A 55 -8.15 7.42 26.18
CA CYS A 55 -7.08 7.81 25.26
C CYS A 55 -6.63 9.28 25.45
N ALA A 56 -7.54 10.18 25.82
CA ALA A 56 -7.24 11.57 26.12
C ALA A 56 -6.46 11.73 27.45
N LEU A 57 -6.84 10.96 28.47
CA LEU A 57 -6.25 11.03 29.82
C LEU A 57 -4.86 10.37 29.91
N ARG A 58 -4.62 9.27 29.17
CA ARG A 58 -3.37 8.48 29.26
C ARG A 58 -2.86 8.05 27.87
N PRO A 59 -2.38 8.98 27.03
CA PRO A 59 -1.95 8.68 25.66
C PRO A 59 -0.74 7.72 25.59
N ARG A 60 0.06 7.62 26.66
CA ARG A 60 1.25 6.75 26.73
C ARG A 60 0.93 5.25 26.64
N TRP A 61 -0.23 4.80 27.10
CA TRP A 61 -0.62 3.39 27.04
C TRP A 61 -0.92 2.94 25.60
N PHE A 62 -1.48 3.83 24.77
CA PHE A 62 -1.80 3.54 23.37
C PHE A 62 -0.57 3.48 22.45
N ARG A 63 0.62 3.90 22.92
CA ARG A 63 1.87 3.84 22.14
C ARG A 63 2.21 2.41 21.71
N GLY A 64 2.02 1.42 22.61
CA GLY A 64 2.29 0.01 22.30
C GLY A 64 1.32 -0.56 21.25
N PHE A 65 0.04 -0.19 21.34
CA PHE A 65 -0.99 -0.59 20.38
C PHE A 65 -0.75 0.04 19.00
N TYR A 66 -0.49 1.35 18.95
CA TYR A 66 -0.17 2.07 17.72
C TYR A 66 1.05 1.47 17.00
N ARG A 67 2.12 1.15 17.75
CA ARG A 67 3.34 0.57 17.17
C ARG A 67 3.06 -0.79 16.52
N ARG A 68 2.30 -1.68 17.17
CA ARG A 68 1.93 -2.98 16.60
C ARG A 68 1.01 -2.83 15.40
N GLY A 69 0.01 -1.95 15.49
CA GLY A 69 -0.91 -1.66 14.40
C GLY A 69 -0.18 -1.14 13.17
N MET A 70 0.72 -0.16 13.34
CA MET A 70 1.46 0.41 12.23
C MET A 70 2.48 -0.57 11.64
N ALA A 71 3.12 -1.41 12.45
CA ALA A 71 3.97 -2.49 11.94
C ALA A 71 3.15 -3.50 11.11
N ALA A 72 1.99 -3.93 11.59
CA ALA A 72 1.10 -4.82 10.85
C ALA A 72 0.67 -4.19 9.52
N SER A 73 0.23 -2.92 9.53
CA SER A 73 -0.14 -2.20 8.30
C SER A 73 1.03 -2.08 7.32
N PHE A 74 2.26 -1.91 7.81
CA PHE A 74 3.45 -1.86 6.97
C PHE A 74 3.71 -3.20 6.25
N TYR A 75 3.66 -4.32 6.98
CA TYR A 75 3.85 -5.65 6.38
C TYR A 75 2.73 -6.00 5.40
N VAL A 76 1.48 -5.66 5.74
CA VAL A 76 0.33 -5.82 4.84
C VAL A 76 0.54 -4.97 3.58
N GLY A 77 0.96 -3.71 3.72
CA GLY A 77 1.25 -2.84 2.58
C GLY A 77 2.37 -3.39 1.70
N GLN A 78 3.42 -3.97 2.30
CA GLN A 78 4.51 -4.59 1.55
C GLN A 78 4.05 -5.83 0.77
N ALA A 79 3.26 -6.71 1.41
CA ALA A 79 2.69 -7.88 0.76
C ALA A 79 1.75 -7.49 -0.37
N LEU A 80 0.83 -6.55 -0.12
CA LEU A 80 -0.09 -6.02 -1.13
C LEU A 80 0.67 -5.38 -2.29
N GLY A 81 1.74 -4.64 -2.03
CA GLY A 81 2.59 -4.06 -3.07
C GLY A 81 3.18 -5.13 -4.00
N GLY A 82 3.71 -6.22 -3.42
CA GLY A 82 4.19 -7.36 -4.20
C GLY A 82 3.09 -8.06 -5.00
N VAL A 83 1.91 -8.25 -4.40
CA VAL A 83 0.74 -8.84 -5.07
C VAL A 83 0.29 -7.98 -6.24
N TRP A 84 0.10 -6.67 -6.03
CA TRP A 84 -0.30 -5.74 -7.08
C TRP A 84 0.71 -5.68 -8.21
N LEU A 85 2.00 -5.65 -7.89
CA LEU A 85 3.06 -5.66 -8.90
C LEU A 85 3.02 -6.96 -9.73
N THR A 86 2.80 -8.10 -9.08
CA THR A 86 2.70 -9.41 -9.74
C THR A 86 1.48 -9.46 -10.66
N ILE A 87 0.32 -9.01 -10.17
CA ILE A 87 -0.92 -8.90 -10.94
C ILE A 87 -0.70 -8.00 -12.16
N PHE A 88 -0.13 -6.81 -11.97
CA PHE A 88 0.16 -5.88 -13.06
C PHE A 88 1.12 -6.49 -14.09
N PHE A 89 2.17 -7.16 -13.64
CA PHE A 89 3.13 -7.81 -14.52
C PHE A 89 2.47 -8.91 -15.38
N LEU A 90 1.62 -9.75 -14.77
CA LEU A 90 0.98 -10.86 -15.45
C LEU A 90 -0.20 -10.44 -16.34
N LEU A 91 -1.00 -9.45 -15.92
CA LEU A 91 -2.22 -9.03 -16.64
C LEU A 91 -1.99 -7.90 -17.63
N VAL A 92 -0.92 -7.11 -17.46
CA VAL A 92 -0.64 -5.98 -18.36
C VAL A 92 0.63 -6.24 -19.14
N LEU A 93 1.76 -6.42 -18.45
CA LEU A 93 3.06 -6.50 -19.12
C LEU A 93 3.21 -7.76 -19.97
N THR A 94 2.82 -8.91 -19.42
CA THR A 94 2.93 -10.21 -20.08
C THR A 94 2.07 -10.30 -21.35
N PRO A 95 0.77 -9.96 -21.35
CA PRO A 95 -0.04 -10.00 -22.56
C PRO A 95 0.40 -8.95 -23.59
N VAL A 96 0.86 -7.77 -23.16
CA VAL A 96 1.44 -6.78 -24.10
C VAL A 96 2.69 -7.35 -24.78
N GLY A 97 3.59 -7.99 -24.03
CA GLY A 97 4.77 -8.66 -24.59
C GLY A 97 4.39 -9.82 -25.52
N LEU A 98 3.39 -10.62 -25.16
CA LEU A 98 2.88 -11.70 -26.00
C LEU A 98 2.26 -11.17 -27.30
N LEU A 99 1.50 -10.09 -27.22
CA LEU A 99 0.87 -9.43 -28.37
C LEU A 99 1.95 -8.89 -29.33
N LEU A 100 2.98 -8.22 -28.80
CA LEU A 100 4.12 -7.76 -29.60
C LEU A 100 4.85 -8.93 -30.29
N ARG A 101 5.00 -10.05 -29.59
CA ARG A 101 5.59 -11.28 -30.14
C ARG A 101 4.73 -11.88 -31.26
N LEU A 102 3.40 -11.88 -31.10
CA LEU A 102 2.45 -12.33 -32.13
C LEU A 102 2.46 -11.41 -33.36
N LEU A 103 2.61 -10.09 -33.15
CA LEU A 103 2.77 -9.10 -34.23
C LEU A 103 4.16 -9.15 -34.89
N GLY A 104 5.05 -10.05 -34.47
CA GLY A 104 6.40 -10.19 -35.02
C GLY A 104 7.36 -9.04 -34.67
N LYS A 105 6.97 -8.12 -33.79
CA LYS A 105 7.78 -6.99 -33.36
C LYS A 105 8.78 -7.44 -32.29
N ASP A 106 10.04 -7.63 -32.70
CA ASP A 106 11.16 -7.92 -31.79
C ASP A 106 11.80 -6.61 -31.32
N LEU A 107 11.14 -5.90 -30.41
CA LEU A 107 11.63 -4.62 -29.86
C LEU A 107 12.93 -4.79 -29.05
N LEU A 108 13.11 -5.96 -28.43
CA LEU A 108 14.28 -6.24 -27.60
C LEU A 108 15.43 -6.86 -28.39
N GLY A 109 15.23 -7.20 -29.67
CA GLY A 109 16.25 -7.83 -30.51
C GLY A 109 16.75 -9.17 -29.95
N LEU A 110 15.89 -9.89 -29.21
CA LEU A 110 16.27 -11.12 -28.50
C LEU A 110 16.47 -12.31 -29.44
N LYS A 111 16.02 -12.22 -30.70
CA LYS A 111 16.31 -13.26 -31.69
C LYS A 111 17.80 -13.35 -31.96
N ARG A 112 18.32 -14.58 -31.94
CA ARG A 112 19.72 -14.89 -32.27
C ARG A 112 20.03 -14.38 -33.68
N ARG A 113 20.84 -13.33 -33.78
CA ARG A 113 21.35 -12.84 -35.05
C ARG A 113 22.57 -13.67 -35.44
N SER A 114 22.64 -14.11 -36.69
CA SER A 114 23.84 -14.72 -37.28
C SER A 114 24.84 -13.62 -37.64
N THR A 115 25.29 -12.86 -36.65
CA THR A 115 26.24 -11.74 -36.83
C THR A 115 27.50 -12.00 -36.01
N ALA A 116 28.65 -11.61 -36.55
CA ALA A 116 29.95 -11.77 -35.89
C ALA A 116 30.06 -10.94 -34.59
N SER A 117 29.15 -9.99 -34.38
CA SER A 117 29.13 -9.08 -33.23
C SER A 117 27.69 -8.69 -32.87
N TYR A 118 27.43 -8.54 -31.57
CA TYR A 118 26.19 -7.98 -31.01
C TYR A 118 26.27 -6.46 -30.79
N TRP A 119 27.43 -5.85 -31.02
CA TRP A 119 27.62 -4.42 -30.86
C TRP A 119 26.74 -3.66 -31.86
N HIS A 120 25.87 -2.79 -31.34
CA HIS A 120 25.17 -1.82 -32.18
C HIS A 120 26.11 -0.65 -32.48
N PRO A 121 26.19 -0.20 -33.75
CA PRO A 121 26.96 1.00 -34.08
C PRO A 121 26.39 2.18 -33.29
N SER A 122 27.25 2.91 -32.60
CA SER A 122 26.86 4.15 -31.92
C SER A 122 26.27 5.09 -32.96
N ALA A 123 25.17 5.77 -32.61
CA ALA A 123 24.71 6.92 -33.39
C ALA A 123 25.89 7.88 -33.58
N THR A 124 26.01 8.46 -34.77
CA THR A 124 27.12 9.30 -35.23
C THR A 124 27.67 10.16 -34.10
N SER A 125 28.92 9.88 -33.69
CA SER A 125 29.58 10.62 -32.60
C SER A 125 29.48 12.11 -32.88
N ASN A 126 28.76 12.86 -32.05
CA ASN A 126 28.84 14.31 -32.15
C ASN A 126 30.23 14.73 -31.68
N ARG A 127 30.72 15.90 -32.11
CA ARG A 127 32.09 16.38 -31.81
C ARG A 127 32.37 16.44 -30.29
N PHE A 128 31.32 16.52 -29.48
CA PHE A 128 31.37 16.52 -28.02
C PHE A 128 31.58 15.13 -27.39
N ASP A 129 31.18 14.04 -28.05
CA ASP A 129 31.33 12.67 -27.52
C ASP A 129 32.77 12.16 -27.60
N ARG A 130 33.67 12.90 -28.27
CA ARG A 130 35.09 12.55 -28.45
C ARG A 130 36.04 13.24 -27.45
N GLN A 131 35.51 13.98 -26.49
CA GLN A 131 36.30 14.76 -25.52
C GLN A 131 36.55 14.05 -24.18
N PHE A 132 35.93 12.88 -23.98
CA PHE A 132 36.11 12.00 -22.82
C PHE A 132 36.58 10.62 -23.30
#